data_AF-A0A1G0ZUM0-F1
#
_entry.id   AF-A0A1G0ZUM0-F1
#
_cell.length_a   1.000
_cell.length_b   1.000
_cell.length_c   1.000
_cell.angle_alpha   90.00
_cell.angle_beta   90.00
_cell.angle_gamma   90.00
#
_symmetry.space_group_name_H-M   'P 1'
#
loop_
_entity.id
_entity.type
_entity.pdbx_description
1 polymer ?
#
loop_
_entity_poly.entity_id
_entity_poly.type
_entity_poly.pdbx_seq_one_letter_code
_entity_poly.pdbx_strand_id
1 'polypeptide(L)'
;MSLSFQDGIRSFLVSHRDPGLYLFFPDGGFLDLSHRVVAAEADRLEHDPAALPDDRRAAAEFRPCPVCPARETAAMCHALPAILPFLDALDRYGSFDPVTAVYLELDETQGALLHVSATTLQRALQFVAMQSVLNYCEVGRLYRPYFSGVIPFTSAAMMAERIYANVMLEKNGDHAAIESVIAEMRAKLAVTMNCQIKRVRLVAQNDGFLNAFVNLHLTLEMLGPEHRDQVRADLARRGV
;
A
#
# COMPACT_ATOMS: atom_id res chain seq x y z
N MET A 1 -20.92 21.46 0.52
CA MET A 1 -20.31 20.68 1.61
C MET A 1 -20.12 21.61 2.79
N SER A 2 -20.89 21.40 3.85
CA SER A 2 -21.08 22.33 4.97
C SER A 2 -19.87 22.37 5.90
N LEU A 3 -19.73 23.49 6.61
CA LEU A 3 -18.79 23.72 7.72
C LEU A 3 -18.71 22.54 8.72
N SER A 4 -19.76 21.71 8.84
CA SER A 4 -19.81 20.58 9.77
C SER A 4 -18.84 19.43 9.45
N PHE A 5 -18.45 19.22 8.19
CA PHE A 5 -17.52 18.13 7.84
C PHE A 5 -16.07 18.49 8.17
N GLN A 6 -15.67 19.74 7.90
CA GLN A 6 -14.32 20.22 8.23
C GLN A 6 -14.11 20.30 9.74
N ASP A 7 -15.13 20.75 10.49
CA ASP A 7 -15.09 20.73 11.96
C ASP A 7 -15.07 19.31 12.51
N GLY A 8 -15.77 18.38 11.86
CA GLY A 8 -15.70 16.94 12.16
C GLY A 8 -14.30 16.36 11.98
N ILE A 9 -13.64 16.61 10.85
CA ILE A 9 -12.25 16.16 10.61
C ILE A 9 -11.29 16.81 11.62
N ARG A 10 -11.45 18.10 11.92
CA ARG A 10 -10.61 18.77 12.92
C ARG A 10 -10.76 18.14 14.30
N SER A 11 -11.99 17.90 14.76
CA SER A 11 -12.25 17.23 16.04
C SER A 11 -11.70 15.80 16.04
N PHE A 12 -11.82 15.09 14.92
CA PHE A 12 -11.24 13.77 14.73
C PHE A 12 -9.72 13.78 14.89
N LEU A 13 -9.02 14.70 14.24
CA LEU A 13 -7.55 14.81 14.32
C LEU A 13 -7.03 15.22 15.70
N VAL A 14 -7.86 15.85 16.52
CA VAL A 14 -7.52 16.09 17.94
C VAL A 14 -7.46 14.78 18.72
N SER A 15 -8.37 13.85 18.41
CA SER A 15 -8.51 12.57 19.11
C SER A 15 -7.71 11.41 18.47
N HIS A 16 -7.32 11.53 17.20
CA HIS A 16 -6.60 10.50 16.44
C HIS A 16 -5.29 11.06 15.91
N ARG A 17 -4.19 10.70 16.58
CA ARG A 17 -2.84 11.20 16.30
C ARG A 17 -1.90 10.16 15.72
N ASP A 18 -2.34 8.92 15.63
CA ASP A 18 -1.51 7.85 15.09
C ASP A 18 -1.32 8.07 13.58
N PRO A 19 -0.10 8.05 13.05
CA PRO A 19 0.10 8.19 11.62
C PRO A 19 -0.49 6.98 10.87
N GLY A 20 -0.93 7.21 9.64
CA GLY A 20 -1.50 6.22 8.73
C GLY A 20 -2.81 6.69 8.12
N LEU A 21 -3.69 5.75 7.77
CA LEU A 21 -4.90 6.03 6.98
C LEU A 21 -6.17 5.88 7.84
N TYR A 22 -7.11 6.78 7.62
CA TYR A 22 -8.44 6.74 8.20
C TYR A 22 -9.48 6.87 7.09
N LEU A 23 -10.51 6.03 7.11
CA LEU A 23 -11.56 5.99 6.11
C LEU A 23 -12.91 6.39 6.71
N PHE A 24 -13.58 7.33 6.05
CA PHE A 24 -14.95 7.74 6.38
C PHE A 24 -15.88 7.39 5.23
N PHE A 25 -16.90 6.61 5.52
CA PHE A 25 -17.86 6.10 4.55
C PHE A 25 -19.14 6.95 4.53
N PRO A 26 -19.88 7.02 3.41
CA PRO A 26 -21.10 7.83 3.29
C PRO A 26 -22.22 7.40 4.25
N ASP A 27 -22.23 6.13 4.67
CA ASP A 27 -23.17 5.55 5.63
C ASP A 27 -22.85 5.92 7.10
N GLY A 28 -21.82 6.75 7.32
CA GLY A 28 -21.32 7.08 8.66
C GLY A 28 -20.34 6.05 9.22
N GLY A 29 -20.02 5.00 8.47
CA GLY A 29 -19.00 4.04 8.81
C GLY A 29 -17.61 4.68 8.92
N PHE A 30 -16.76 4.07 9.73
CA PHE A 30 -15.39 4.51 9.96
C PHE A 30 -14.47 3.29 10.05
N LEU A 31 -13.27 3.41 9.49
CA LEU A 31 -12.22 2.41 9.63
C LEU A 31 -10.87 3.08 9.91
N ASP A 32 -10.24 2.64 11.00
CA ASP A 32 -8.88 3.03 11.40
C ASP A 32 -7.88 2.04 10.79
N LEU A 33 -7.05 2.55 9.89
CA LEU A 33 -5.96 1.84 9.23
C LEU A 33 -4.63 2.55 9.54
N SER A 34 -4.49 3.12 10.74
CA SER A 34 -3.24 3.68 11.23
C SER A 34 -2.14 2.60 11.29
N HIS A 35 -0.87 3.02 11.23
CA HIS A 35 0.25 2.07 11.32
C HIS A 35 0.20 1.25 12.60
N ARG A 36 -0.22 1.86 13.72
CA ARG A 36 -0.37 1.17 15.00
C ARG A 36 -1.40 0.06 14.91
N VAL A 37 -2.58 0.31 14.35
CA VAL A 37 -3.64 -0.69 14.22
C VAL A 37 -3.22 -1.81 13.26
N VAL A 38 -2.68 -1.47 12.10
CA VAL A 38 -2.18 -2.47 11.13
C VAL A 38 -1.07 -3.34 11.75
N ALA A 39 -0.14 -2.74 12.50
CA ALA A 39 0.92 -3.48 13.16
C ALA A 39 0.41 -4.38 14.29
N ALA A 40 -0.51 -3.89 15.12
CA ALA A 40 -1.08 -4.68 16.20
C ALA A 40 -1.84 -5.90 15.68
N GLU A 41 -2.64 -5.74 14.61
CA GLU A 41 -3.36 -6.86 14.01
C GLU A 41 -2.42 -7.84 13.28
N ALA A 42 -1.38 -7.34 12.62
CA ALA A 42 -0.37 -8.19 12.01
C ALA A 42 0.37 -9.04 13.05
N ASP A 43 0.80 -8.42 14.16
CA ASP A 43 1.47 -9.07 15.29
C ASP A 43 0.57 -10.12 15.95
N ARG A 44 -0.72 -9.80 16.13
CA ARG A 44 -1.72 -10.73 16.66
C ARG A 44 -1.83 -11.99 15.79
N LEU A 45 -1.91 -11.83 14.46
CA LEU A 45 -2.00 -12.98 13.55
C LEU A 45 -0.71 -13.81 13.48
N GLU A 46 0.44 -13.20 13.71
CA GLU A 46 1.72 -13.92 13.75
C GLU A 46 1.85 -14.78 15.01
N HIS A 47 1.37 -14.27 16.16
CA HIS A 47 1.49 -14.94 17.46
C HIS A 47 0.28 -15.81 17.85
N ASP A 48 -0.86 -15.64 17.18
CA ASP A 48 -2.04 -16.48 17.34
C ASP A 48 -2.38 -17.18 16.01
N PRO A 49 -1.81 -18.37 15.75
CA PRO A 49 -2.15 -19.13 14.56
C PRO A 49 -3.64 -19.41 14.45
N ALA A 50 -4.39 -19.54 15.55
CA ALA A 50 -5.81 -19.88 15.54
C ALA A 50 -6.71 -18.72 15.07
N ALA A 51 -6.16 -17.52 14.92
CA ALA A 51 -6.86 -16.36 14.41
C ALA A 51 -7.23 -16.47 12.91
N LEU A 52 -6.66 -17.43 12.17
CA LEU A 52 -7.08 -17.77 10.81
C LEU A 52 -7.77 -19.14 10.79
N PRO A 53 -8.97 -19.24 10.19
CA PRO A 53 -9.64 -20.52 9.94
C PRO A 53 -8.73 -21.58 9.28
N ASP A 54 -8.91 -22.85 9.63
CA ASP A 54 -8.05 -23.97 9.18
C ASP A 54 -7.98 -24.12 7.67
N ASP A 55 -9.14 -23.97 7.00
CA ASP A 55 -9.29 -24.02 5.54
C ASP A 55 -8.48 -22.91 4.86
N ARG A 56 -8.49 -21.71 5.46
CA ARG A 56 -7.68 -20.57 5.03
C ARG A 56 -6.20 -20.89 5.24
N ARG A 57 -5.76 -21.31 6.43
CA ARG A 57 -4.34 -21.63 6.71
C ARG A 57 -3.76 -22.72 5.82
N ALA A 58 -4.56 -23.71 5.44
CA ALA A 58 -4.11 -24.83 4.62
C ALA A 58 -3.99 -24.50 3.12
N ALA A 59 -4.50 -23.35 2.66
CA ALA A 59 -4.45 -22.96 1.25
C ALA A 59 -3.00 -22.77 0.78
N ALA A 60 -2.62 -23.49 -0.28
CA ALA A 60 -1.26 -23.43 -0.83
C ALA A 60 -0.86 -22.01 -1.27
N GLU A 61 -1.83 -21.21 -1.66
CA GLU A 61 -1.68 -19.83 -2.09
C GLU A 61 -1.17 -18.91 -0.97
N PHE A 62 -1.43 -19.22 0.31
CA PHE A 62 -0.92 -18.42 1.43
C PHE A 62 0.55 -18.67 1.75
N ARG A 63 1.18 -19.68 1.16
CA ARG A 63 2.63 -19.85 1.27
C ARG A 63 3.38 -18.66 0.65
N PRO A 64 4.61 -18.36 1.11
CA PRO A 64 5.38 -17.25 0.54
C PRO A 64 5.64 -17.39 -0.97
N CYS A 65 5.82 -16.25 -1.64
CA CYS A 65 6.02 -16.18 -3.09
C CYS A 65 7.28 -16.97 -3.54
N PRO A 66 7.39 -17.38 -4.81
CA PRO A 66 8.60 -18.03 -5.35
C PRO A 66 9.89 -17.24 -5.13
N VAL A 67 9.78 -15.92 -5.12
CA VAL A 67 10.89 -14.97 -4.90
C VAL A 67 11.17 -14.68 -3.42
N CYS A 68 10.36 -15.20 -2.50
CA CYS A 68 10.52 -14.93 -1.08
C CYS A 68 11.65 -15.78 -0.47
N PRO A 69 12.62 -15.19 0.25
CA PRO A 69 13.68 -15.95 0.90
C PRO A 69 13.16 -16.93 1.97
N ALA A 70 12.00 -16.63 2.57
CA ALA A 70 11.36 -17.48 3.57
C ALA A 70 10.43 -18.56 2.98
N ARG A 71 10.48 -18.83 1.67
CA ARG A 71 9.53 -19.75 0.99
C ARG A 71 9.46 -21.14 1.59
N GLU A 72 10.60 -21.68 2.00
CA GLU A 72 10.68 -23.05 2.55
C GLU A 72 10.54 -23.09 4.08
N THR A 73 10.61 -21.94 4.75
CA THR A 73 10.66 -21.87 6.23
C THR A 73 9.42 -21.25 6.85
N ALA A 74 8.78 -20.29 6.19
CA ALA A 74 7.60 -19.62 6.72
C ALA A 74 6.32 -20.39 6.37
N ALA A 75 5.46 -20.57 7.37
CA ALA A 75 4.17 -21.23 7.21
C ALA A 75 3.21 -20.43 6.31
N MET A 76 3.33 -19.10 6.30
CA MET A 76 2.51 -18.20 5.50
C MET A 76 3.31 -16.99 4.99
N CYS A 77 2.77 -16.29 4.00
CA CYS A 77 3.34 -15.04 3.53
C CYS A 77 3.21 -13.94 4.59
N HIS A 78 4.35 -13.40 5.02
CA HIS A 78 4.42 -12.33 6.03
C HIS A 78 3.66 -11.05 5.67
N ALA A 79 3.30 -10.83 4.40
CA ALA A 79 2.53 -9.67 3.98
C ALA A 79 1.02 -9.78 4.26
N LEU A 80 0.47 -10.99 4.40
CA LEU A 80 -0.96 -11.20 4.59
C LEU A 80 -1.52 -10.67 5.92
N PRO A 81 -0.81 -10.79 7.06
CA PRO A 81 -1.29 -10.29 8.34
C PRO A 81 -1.70 -8.82 8.35
N ALA A 82 -1.12 -7.97 7.49
CA ALA A 82 -1.48 -6.56 7.38
C ALA A 82 -2.83 -6.31 6.67
N ILE A 83 -3.48 -7.33 6.11
CA ILE A 83 -4.67 -7.21 5.26
C ILE A 83 -5.82 -8.06 5.76
N LEU A 84 -5.56 -9.32 6.08
CA LEU A 84 -6.59 -10.30 6.47
C LEU A 84 -7.54 -9.78 7.56
N PRO A 85 -7.08 -9.09 8.63
CA PRO A 85 -7.94 -8.57 9.70
C PRO A 85 -9.00 -7.56 9.22
N PHE A 86 -8.77 -6.91 8.08
CA PHE A 86 -9.61 -5.83 7.58
C PHE A 86 -10.61 -6.27 6.50
N LEU A 87 -10.52 -7.52 6.02
CA LEU A 87 -11.38 -8.01 4.94
C LEU A 87 -12.86 -7.96 5.32
N ASP A 88 -13.23 -8.55 6.46
CA ASP A 88 -14.62 -8.66 6.90
C ASP A 88 -15.26 -7.26 7.11
N ALA A 89 -14.49 -6.30 7.64
CA ALA A 89 -14.95 -4.92 7.81
C ALA A 89 -15.24 -4.22 6.49
N LEU A 90 -14.57 -4.64 5.41
CA LEU A 90 -14.67 -4.06 4.08
C LEU A 90 -15.62 -4.81 3.16
N ASP A 91 -15.97 -6.07 3.44
CA ASP A 91 -16.80 -6.93 2.58
C ASP A 91 -18.17 -6.32 2.24
N ARG A 92 -18.67 -5.40 3.06
CA ARG A 92 -19.92 -4.66 2.80
C ARG A 92 -19.79 -3.50 1.80
N TYR A 93 -18.58 -3.18 1.34
CA TYR A 93 -18.30 -2.06 0.45
C TYR A 93 -17.70 -2.55 -0.88
N GLY A 94 -18.16 -1.98 -2.00
CA GLY A 94 -17.60 -2.21 -3.33
C GLY A 94 -16.28 -1.45 -3.56
N SER A 95 -15.43 -1.94 -4.46
CA SER A 95 -14.14 -1.30 -4.77
C SER A 95 -14.26 0.16 -5.26
N PHE A 96 -15.34 0.48 -5.98
CA PHE A 96 -15.63 1.81 -6.51
C PHE A 96 -16.47 2.68 -5.56
N ASP A 97 -16.85 2.17 -4.39
CA ASP A 97 -17.63 2.96 -3.45
C ASP A 97 -16.85 4.20 -3.00
N PRO A 98 -17.53 5.36 -2.92
CA PRO A 98 -16.88 6.59 -2.53
C PRO A 98 -16.51 6.55 -1.04
N VAL A 99 -15.32 7.03 -0.72
CA VAL A 99 -14.79 7.13 0.64
C VAL A 99 -14.05 8.46 0.79
N THR A 100 -14.08 9.04 1.99
CA THR A 100 -13.11 10.10 2.33
C THR A 100 -11.92 9.45 3.02
N ALA A 101 -10.77 9.52 2.36
CA ALA A 101 -9.50 9.08 2.90
C ALA A 101 -8.81 10.25 3.60
N VAL A 102 -8.43 10.05 4.86
CA VAL A 102 -7.60 10.98 5.63
C VAL A 102 -6.30 10.26 5.96
N TYR A 103 -5.21 10.75 5.40
CA TYR A 103 -3.87 10.22 5.65
C TYR A 103 -3.08 11.23 6.47
N LEU A 104 -2.57 10.74 7.60
CA LEU A 104 -1.80 11.51 8.56
C LEU A 104 -0.38 10.96 8.57
N GLU A 105 0.60 11.81 8.32
CA GLU A 105 2.02 11.49 8.47
C GLU A 105 2.62 12.48 9.47
N LEU A 106 3.52 11.99 10.33
CA LEU A 106 4.24 12.85 11.27
C LEU A 106 5.65 13.05 10.72
N ASP A 107 5.95 14.28 10.31
CA ASP A 107 7.28 14.71 9.93
C ASP A 107 7.94 15.40 11.13
N GLU A 108 9.13 14.92 11.53
CA GLU A 108 9.87 15.47 12.68
C GLU A 108 10.27 16.94 12.49
N THR A 109 10.36 17.41 11.24
CA THR A 109 10.79 18.75 10.86
C THR A 109 9.63 19.67 10.46
N GLN A 110 8.58 19.13 9.84
CA GLN A 110 7.43 19.90 9.32
C GLN A 110 6.15 19.74 10.14
N GLY A 111 6.16 18.87 11.16
CA GLY A 111 4.99 18.56 11.97
C GLY A 111 4.05 17.56 11.27
N ALA A 112 2.77 17.60 11.65
CA ALA A 112 1.77 16.70 11.08
C ALA A 112 1.40 17.09 9.64
N LEU A 113 1.71 16.24 8.68
CA LEU A 113 1.25 16.34 7.31
C LEU A 113 -0.10 15.64 7.15
N LEU A 114 -1.11 16.39 6.70
CA LEU A 114 -2.47 15.89 6.55
C LEU A 114 -2.89 15.92 5.08
N HIS A 115 -3.27 14.77 4.55
CA HIS A 115 -3.86 14.62 3.24
C HIS A 115 -5.30 14.14 3.35
N VAL A 116 -6.25 14.95 2.87
CA VAL A 116 -7.67 14.58 2.81
C VAL A 116 -8.09 14.47 1.35
N SER A 117 -8.71 13.35 0.97
CA SER A 117 -9.14 13.10 -0.40
C SER A 117 -10.48 12.38 -0.45
N ALA A 118 -11.41 12.91 -1.24
CA ALA A 118 -12.57 12.15 -1.69
C ALA A 118 -12.13 11.23 -2.84
N THR A 119 -12.22 9.92 -2.63
CA THR A 119 -11.69 8.91 -3.55
C THR A 119 -12.57 7.66 -3.53
N THR A 120 -12.14 6.58 -4.18
CA THR A 120 -12.78 5.26 -4.14
C THR A 120 -12.06 4.34 -3.17
N LEU A 121 -12.77 3.37 -2.59
CA LEU A 121 -12.19 2.41 -1.64
C LEU A 121 -10.91 1.73 -2.16
N GLN A 122 -10.91 1.21 -3.39
CA GLN A 122 -9.73 0.56 -3.99
C GLN A 122 -8.49 1.46 -4.11
N ARG A 123 -8.68 2.78 -4.22
CA ARG A 123 -7.58 3.74 -4.28
C ARG A 123 -7.07 4.03 -2.88
N ALA A 124 -7.97 4.20 -1.92
CA ALA A 124 -7.58 4.40 -0.53
C ALA A 124 -6.82 3.17 0.04
N LEU A 125 -7.30 1.96 -0.25
CA LEU A 125 -6.69 0.70 0.20
C LEU A 125 -5.30 0.43 -0.41
N GLN A 126 -4.86 1.19 -1.42
CA GLN A 126 -3.46 1.14 -1.88
C GLN A 126 -2.47 1.44 -0.75
N PHE A 127 -2.85 2.27 0.24
CA PHE A 127 -2.05 2.46 1.46
C PHE A 127 -1.76 1.14 2.15
N VAL A 128 -2.79 0.36 2.49
CA VAL A 128 -2.63 -0.90 3.21
C VAL A 128 -1.92 -1.95 2.34
N ALA A 129 -2.22 -1.98 1.03
CA ALA A 129 -1.50 -2.84 0.09
C ALA A 129 0.01 -2.51 0.05
N MET A 130 0.37 -1.22 0.02
CA MET A 130 1.75 -0.78 0.12
C MET A 130 2.37 -1.13 1.48
N GLN A 131 1.67 -0.92 2.60
CA GLN A 131 2.15 -1.30 3.92
C GLN A 131 2.45 -2.81 4.00
N SER A 132 1.49 -3.64 3.59
CA SER A 132 1.61 -5.10 3.50
C SER A 132 2.88 -5.51 2.76
N VAL A 133 3.18 -4.88 1.63
CA VAL A 133 4.34 -5.21 0.81
C VAL A 133 5.62 -4.64 1.40
N LEU A 134 5.68 -3.34 1.66
CA LEU A 134 6.91 -2.63 1.99
C LEU A 134 7.36 -2.84 3.43
N ASN A 135 6.44 -3.17 4.34
CA ASN A 135 6.75 -3.33 5.76
C ASN A 135 6.69 -4.76 6.25
N TYR A 136 6.04 -5.67 5.52
CA TYR A 136 5.91 -7.06 5.97
C TYR A 136 6.39 -8.11 4.96
N CYS A 137 6.38 -7.83 3.66
CA CYS A 137 7.01 -8.75 2.70
C CYS A 137 8.54 -8.66 2.77
N GLU A 138 9.22 -9.79 2.94
CA GLU A 138 10.69 -9.86 2.91
C GLU A 138 11.29 -9.24 1.64
N VAL A 139 10.65 -9.48 0.49
CA VAL A 139 11.10 -8.92 -0.80
C VAL A 139 10.75 -7.44 -0.91
N GLY A 140 9.56 -7.04 -0.46
CA GLY A 140 9.11 -5.65 -0.55
C GLY A 140 9.90 -4.69 0.33
N ARG A 141 10.31 -5.14 1.52
CA ARG A 141 11.16 -4.38 2.46
C ARG A 141 12.45 -3.88 1.83
N LEU A 142 13.04 -4.64 0.91
CA LEU A 142 14.27 -4.26 0.19
C LEU A 142 14.11 -2.97 -0.62
N TYR A 143 12.88 -2.67 -1.06
CA TYR A 143 12.57 -1.53 -1.91
C TYR A 143 11.92 -0.37 -1.16
N ARG A 144 11.65 -0.52 0.15
CA ARG A 144 11.02 0.51 0.99
C ARG A 144 11.66 1.91 0.85
N PRO A 145 13.00 2.07 0.81
CA PRO A 145 13.61 3.41 0.66
C PRO A 145 13.12 4.17 -0.59
N TYR A 146 12.83 3.45 -1.69
CA TYR A 146 12.36 4.06 -2.94
C TYR A 146 10.92 4.57 -2.88
N PHE A 147 10.16 4.20 -1.85
CA PHE A 147 8.78 4.64 -1.66
C PHE A 147 8.66 5.81 -0.66
N SER A 148 9.78 6.40 -0.21
CA SER A 148 9.75 7.57 0.66
C SER A 148 8.98 8.74 0.02
N GLY A 149 8.06 9.34 0.78
CA GLY A 149 7.22 10.46 0.32
C GLY A 149 6.20 10.09 -0.78
N VAL A 150 5.94 8.80 -1.03
CA VAL A 150 4.86 8.34 -1.91
C VAL A 150 3.54 8.38 -1.15
N ILE A 151 2.60 9.21 -1.62
CA ILE A 151 1.24 9.26 -1.06
C ILE A 151 0.40 8.14 -1.71
N PRO A 152 -0.02 7.09 -0.98
CA PRO A 152 -0.46 5.83 -1.59
C PRO A 152 -1.75 5.86 -2.41
N PHE A 153 -2.58 6.90 -2.29
CA PHE A 153 -3.85 7.03 -3.01
C PHE A 153 -3.83 8.13 -4.09
N THR A 154 -2.62 8.58 -4.49
CA THR A 154 -2.42 9.45 -5.65
C THR A 154 -2.58 8.67 -6.97
N SER A 155 -2.23 9.25 -8.11
CA SER A 155 -2.26 8.51 -9.37
C SER A 155 -1.01 7.61 -9.49
N ALA A 156 -1.14 6.50 -10.21
CA ALA A 156 -0.01 5.62 -10.50
C ALA A 156 1.17 6.37 -11.12
N ALA A 157 0.90 7.35 -11.99
CA ALA A 157 1.92 8.21 -12.60
C ALA A 157 2.70 9.03 -11.57
N MET A 158 2.00 9.67 -10.61
CA MET A 158 2.66 10.47 -9.56
C MET A 158 3.47 9.59 -8.61
N MET A 159 2.96 8.41 -8.27
CA MET A 159 3.69 7.44 -7.47
C MET A 159 4.95 6.96 -8.20
N ALA A 160 4.83 6.60 -9.48
CA ALA A 160 5.96 6.19 -10.31
C ALA A 160 7.02 7.29 -10.47
N GLU A 161 6.60 8.54 -10.70
CA GLU A 161 7.49 9.71 -10.75
C GLU A 161 8.30 9.83 -9.45
N ARG A 162 7.64 9.76 -8.29
CA ARG A 162 8.30 9.84 -6.99
C ARG A 162 9.26 8.67 -6.76
N ILE A 163 8.84 7.44 -7.09
CA ILE A 163 9.69 6.25 -6.95
C ILE A 163 10.94 6.38 -7.83
N TYR A 164 10.77 6.79 -9.09
CA TYR A 164 11.88 7.00 -10.02
C TYR A 164 12.85 8.07 -9.50
N ALA A 165 12.32 9.20 -9.02
CA ALA A 165 13.14 10.26 -8.42
C ALA A 165 13.95 9.75 -7.22
N ASN A 166 13.35 8.96 -6.33
CA ASN A 166 14.06 8.37 -5.19
C ASN A 166 15.17 7.41 -5.63
N VAL A 167 14.94 6.59 -6.66
CA VAL A 167 15.99 5.71 -7.22
C VAL A 167 17.12 6.53 -7.86
N MET A 168 16.79 7.58 -8.62
CA MET A 168 17.79 8.47 -9.21
C MET A 168 18.68 9.12 -8.16
N LEU A 169 18.08 9.62 -7.07
CA LEU A 169 18.81 10.22 -5.96
C LEU A 169 19.73 9.21 -5.28
N GLU A 170 19.22 8.02 -4.92
CA GLU A 170 20.02 6.96 -4.29
C GLU A 170 21.20 6.51 -5.16
N LYS A 171 21.02 6.50 -6.49
CA LYS A 171 22.03 6.07 -7.45
C LYS A 171 22.86 7.21 -8.02
N ASN A 172 22.75 8.43 -7.49
CA ASN A 172 23.49 9.61 -7.94
C ASN A 172 23.40 9.85 -9.45
N GLY A 173 22.26 9.54 -10.07
CA GLY A 173 22.06 9.66 -11.51
C GLY A 173 22.77 8.62 -12.39
N ASP A 174 23.42 7.59 -11.82
CA ASP A 174 24.03 6.51 -12.60
C ASP A 174 22.95 5.72 -13.34
N HIS A 175 22.86 5.96 -14.65
CA HIS A 175 21.83 5.39 -15.51
C HIS A 175 21.85 3.85 -15.50
N ALA A 176 23.02 3.21 -15.53
CA ALA A 176 23.09 1.75 -15.58
C ALA A 176 22.62 1.14 -14.24
N ALA A 177 22.99 1.78 -13.12
CA ALA A 177 22.54 1.36 -11.80
C ALA A 177 21.02 1.57 -11.59
N ILE A 178 20.49 2.70 -12.05
CA ILE A 178 19.04 3.01 -12.02
C ILE A 178 18.26 1.96 -12.81
N GLU A 179 18.67 1.69 -14.05
CA GLU A 179 18.02 0.72 -14.92
C GLU A 179 18.01 -0.68 -14.30
N SER A 180 19.14 -1.10 -13.74
CA SER A 180 19.28 -2.39 -13.05
C SER A 180 18.33 -2.51 -11.86
N VAL A 181 18.31 -1.51 -10.97
CA VAL A 181 17.44 -1.51 -9.79
C VAL A 181 15.96 -1.51 -10.16
N ILE A 182 15.54 -0.68 -11.12
CA ILE A 182 14.13 -0.63 -11.53
C ILE A 182 13.72 -1.95 -12.18
N ALA A 183 14.55 -2.54 -13.05
CA ALA A 183 14.26 -3.82 -13.67
C ALA A 183 14.10 -4.93 -12.63
N GLU A 184 15.02 -5.02 -11.67
CA GLU A 184 14.97 -6.01 -10.60
C GLU A 184 13.75 -5.81 -9.69
N MET A 185 13.50 -4.56 -9.26
CA MET A 185 12.36 -4.19 -8.43
C MET A 185 11.04 -4.56 -9.11
N ARG A 186 10.86 -4.20 -10.38
CA ARG A 186 9.66 -4.54 -11.15
C ARG A 186 9.46 -6.06 -11.22
N ALA A 187 10.50 -6.81 -11.57
CA ALA A 187 10.40 -8.26 -11.71
C ALA A 187 9.99 -8.93 -10.38
N LYS A 188 10.65 -8.58 -9.28
CA LYS A 188 10.38 -9.18 -7.96
C LYS A 188 9.04 -8.74 -7.37
N LEU A 189 8.70 -7.46 -7.49
CA LEU A 189 7.42 -6.95 -6.98
C LEU A 189 6.24 -7.39 -7.84
N ALA A 190 6.38 -7.57 -9.16
CA ALA A 190 5.32 -8.12 -10.01
C ALA A 190 4.94 -9.54 -9.59
N VAL A 191 5.92 -10.42 -9.32
CA VAL A 191 5.65 -11.76 -8.76
C VAL A 191 4.93 -11.63 -7.41
N THR A 192 5.39 -10.72 -6.56
CA THR A 192 4.78 -10.49 -5.24
C THR A 192 3.33 -10.03 -5.35
N MET A 193 3.02 -9.05 -6.20
CA MET A 193 1.65 -8.53 -6.40
C MET A 193 0.73 -9.59 -6.97
N ASN A 194 1.20 -10.36 -7.97
CA ASN A 194 0.41 -11.45 -8.54
C ASN A 194 0.08 -12.53 -7.52
N CYS A 195 1.01 -12.85 -6.62
CA CYS A 195 0.73 -13.75 -5.50
C CYS A 195 -0.29 -13.13 -4.52
N GLN A 196 -0.17 -11.85 -4.16
CA GLN A 196 -1.14 -11.20 -3.27
C GLN A 196 -2.55 -11.15 -3.88
N ILE A 197 -2.66 -10.83 -5.16
CA ILE A 197 -3.91 -10.86 -5.93
C ILE A 197 -4.59 -12.24 -5.83
N LYS A 198 -3.84 -13.32 -6.06
CA LYS A 198 -4.37 -14.69 -5.96
C LYS A 198 -4.84 -15.01 -4.55
N ARG A 199 -4.06 -14.62 -3.53
CA ARG A 199 -4.37 -14.86 -2.12
C ARG A 199 -5.64 -14.14 -1.68
N VAL A 200 -5.72 -12.84 -1.95
CA VAL A 200 -6.89 -12.02 -1.59
C VAL A 200 -8.14 -12.55 -2.26
N ARG A 201 -8.06 -12.98 -3.53
CA ARG A 201 -9.19 -13.55 -4.27
C ARG A 201 -9.79 -14.81 -3.61
N LEU A 202 -9.02 -15.54 -2.79
CA LEU A 202 -9.53 -16.72 -2.09
C LEU A 202 -10.35 -16.39 -0.85
N VAL A 203 -10.18 -15.21 -0.26
CA VAL A 203 -10.75 -14.89 1.05
C VAL A 203 -11.59 -13.62 1.11
N ALA A 204 -11.36 -12.66 0.22
CA ALA A 204 -12.16 -11.45 0.15
C ALA A 204 -13.47 -11.73 -0.58
N GLN A 205 -14.59 -11.21 -0.06
CA GLN A 205 -15.87 -11.23 -0.77
C GLN A 205 -15.99 -10.05 -1.74
N ASN A 206 -15.27 -8.95 -1.47
CA ASN A 206 -15.15 -7.81 -2.36
C ASN A 206 -13.83 -7.80 -3.16
N ASP A 207 -13.76 -6.90 -4.15
CA ASP A 207 -12.58 -6.67 -5.00
C ASP A 207 -11.75 -5.44 -4.58
N GLY A 208 -12.02 -4.83 -3.41
CA GLY A 208 -11.34 -3.62 -2.94
C GLY A 208 -9.84 -3.79 -2.81
N PHE A 209 -9.40 -4.79 -2.03
CA PHE A 209 -7.97 -5.11 -1.90
C PHE A 209 -7.36 -5.72 -3.16
N LEU A 210 -8.15 -6.50 -3.91
CA LEU A 210 -7.74 -7.05 -5.20
C LEU A 210 -7.29 -5.92 -6.13
N ASN A 211 -8.16 -4.91 -6.28
CA ASN A 211 -7.89 -3.76 -7.15
C ASN A 211 -6.81 -2.85 -6.55
N ALA A 212 -6.69 -2.76 -5.22
CA ALA A 212 -5.57 -2.04 -4.58
C ALA A 212 -4.20 -2.64 -4.98
N PHE A 213 -4.07 -3.97 -4.99
CA PHE A 213 -2.85 -4.63 -5.46
C PHE A 213 -2.63 -4.51 -6.96
N VAL A 214 -3.70 -4.58 -7.77
CA VAL A 214 -3.61 -4.31 -9.21
C VAL A 214 -3.10 -2.90 -9.47
N ASN A 215 -3.63 -1.90 -8.75
CA ASN A 215 -3.18 -0.52 -8.89
C ASN A 215 -1.70 -0.34 -8.51
N LEU A 216 -1.25 -0.98 -7.42
CA LEU A 216 0.16 -0.96 -7.05
C LEU A 216 1.05 -1.64 -8.11
N HIS A 217 0.57 -2.74 -8.71
CA HIS A 217 1.24 -3.37 -9.84
C HIS A 217 1.34 -2.43 -11.05
N LEU A 218 0.25 -1.73 -11.40
CA LEU A 218 0.23 -0.77 -12.51
C LEU A 218 1.21 0.39 -12.27
N THR A 219 1.34 0.89 -11.04
CA THR A 219 2.37 1.87 -10.67
C THR A 219 3.79 1.38 -11.01
N LEU A 220 4.08 0.11 -10.76
CA LEU A 220 5.37 -0.49 -11.10
C LEU A 220 5.55 -0.67 -12.61
N GLU A 221 4.48 -0.95 -13.35
CA GLU A 221 4.52 -0.99 -14.81
C GLU A 221 4.77 0.39 -15.43
N MET A 222 4.30 1.47 -14.80
CA MET A 222 4.66 2.84 -15.20
C MET A 222 6.14 3.19 -14.98
N LEU A 223 6.87 2.36 -14.24
CA LEU A 223 8.34 2.40 -14.21
C LEU A 223 8.95 1.60 -15.37
N GLY A 224 8.21 1.22 -16.40
CA GLY A 224 8.75 0.57 -17.60
C GLY A 224 9.45 1.54 -18.56
N PRO A 225 10.32 1.06 -19.46
CA PRO A 225 11.04 1.91 -20.41
C PRO A 225 10.12 2.86 -21.19
N GLU A 226 8.96 2.37 -21.63
CA GLU A 226 7.95 3.12 -22.40
C GLU A 226 7.42 4.38 -21.70
N HIS A 227 7.35 4.35 -20.36
CA HIS A 227 6.80 5.43 -19.54
C HIS A 227 7.90 6.26 -18.87
N ARG A 228 9.13 5.73 -18.79
CA ARG A 228 10.27 6.43 -18.19
C ARG A 228 10.72 7.64 -18.99
N ASP A 229 10.71 7.56 -20.32
CA ASP A 229 11.11 8.71 -21.14
C ASP A 229 10.17 9.90 -20.91
N GLN A 230 8.88 9.62 -20.69
CA GLN A 230 7.90 10.64 -20.33
C GLN A 230 8.17 11.22 -18.93
N VAL A 231 8.42 10.37 -17.92
CA VAL A 231 8.79 10.80 -16.57
C VAL A 231 10.08 11.63 -16.56
N ARG A 232 11.11 11.21 -17.30
CA ARG A 232 12.37 11.96 -17.46
C ARG A 232 12.13 13.32 -18.12
N ALA A 233 11.31 13.37 -19.17
CA ALA A 233 10.94 14.62 -19.82
C ALA A 233 10.11 15.54 -18.92
N ASP A 234 9.26 15.00 -18.05
CA ASP A 234 8.50 15.77 -17.06
C ASP A 234 9.41 16.35 -15.97
N LEU A 235 10.34 15.55 -15.43
CA LEU A 235 11.31 15.99 -14.42
C LEU A 235 12.25 17.07 -14.98
N ALA A 236 12.80 16.86 -16.19
CA ALA A 236 13.66 17.84 -16.85
C ALA A 236 12.94 19.18 -17.10
N ARG A 237 11.64 19.14 -17.43
CA ARG A 237 10.81 20.36 -17.57
C ARG A 237 10.61 21.11 -16.25
N ARG A 238 10.71 20.42 -15.11
CA ARG A 238 10.56 20.99 -13.76
C ARG A 238 11.89 21.45 -13.15
N GLY A 239 13.00 21.26 -13.86
CA GLY A 239 14.35 21.59 -13.37
C GLY A 239 14.84 20.67 -12.26
N VAL A 240 14.33 19.43 -12.22
CA VAL A 240 14.76 18.35 -11.33
C VAL A 240 15.68 17.39 -12.08
#